data_AF-A0A847B2K0-F1
#
_entry.id   AF-A0A847B2K0-F1
#
_cell.length_a   1.000
_cell.length_b   1.000
_cell.length_c   1.000
_cell.angle_alpha   90.00
_cell.angle_beta   90.00
_cell.angle_gamma   90.00
#
_symmetry.space_group_name_H-M   'P 1'
#
loop_
_entity.id
_entity.type
_entity.pdbx_description
1 polymer ?
#
loop_
_entity_poly.entity_id
_entity_poly.type
_entity_poly.pdbx_seq_one_letter_code
_entity_poly.pdbx_strand_id
1 'polypeptide(L)'
;MQIVESYGKNVFVGKQMVGYIAREGIFINRQKFADLTPDGDIIRADVKVGYIDEDGYIIIKGKETGYIDNDNNFVFYSIKQL
;
A
#
# COMPACT_ATOMS: atom_id res chain seq x y z
N MET A 1 7.09 -0.11 12.50
CA MET A 1 5.75 0.42 12.12
C MET A 1 4.73 -0.72 12.12
N GLN A 2 3.45 -0.48 12.45
CA GLN A 2 2.40 -1.51 12.42
C GLN A 2 1.40 -1.27 11.29
N ILE A 3 1.34 -2.17 10.30
CA ILE A 3 0.47 -2.03 9.11
C ILE A 3 -1.02 -1.93 9.46
N VAL A 4 -1.42 -2.53 10.60
CA VAL A 4 -2.80 -2.48 11.07
C VAL A 4 -3.27 -1.05 11.38
N GLU A 5 -2.36 -0.12 11.63
CA GLU A 5 -2.67 1.31 11.84
C GLU A 5 -3.04 2.03 10.53
N SER A 6 -2.68 1.44 9.39
CA SER A 6 -3.06 1.94 8.06
C SER A 6 -4.46 1.49 7.64
N TYR A 7 -5.09 0.54 8.35
CA TYR A 7 -6.47 0.15 8.03
C TYR A 7 -7.44 1.31 8.27
N GLY A 8 -8.30 1.57 7.28
CA GLY A 8 -9.19 2.74 7.26
C GLY A 8 -8.53 4.03 6.80
N LYS A 9 -7.24 4.01 6.46
CA LYS A 9 -6.50 5.15 5.91
C LYS A 9 -6.56 5.18 4.39
N ASN A 10 -5.93 6.19 3.80
CA ASN A 10 -6.07 6.50 2.40
C ASN A 10 -4.87 6.01 1.59
N VAL A 11 -5.08 5.90 0.27
CA VAL A 11 -4.03 5.68 -0.72
C VAL A 11 -3.89 6.94 -1.56
N PHE A 12 -2.68 7.45 -1.67
CA PHE A 12 -2.33 8.63 -2.45
C PHE A 12 -1.38 8.27 -3.60
N VAL A 13 -1.47 9.05 -4.67
CA VAL A 13 -0.40 9.20 -5.66
C VAL A 13 0.04 10.65 -5.64
N GLY A 14 1.26 10.91 -5.17
CA GLY A 14 1.68 12.26 -4.81
C GLY A 14 0.71 12.86 -3.77
N LYS A 15 -0.04 13.91 -4.14
CA LYS A 15 -1.02 14.58 -3.26
C LYS A 15 -2.47 14.17 -3.52
N GLN A 16 -2.73 13.35 -4.53
CA GLN A 16 -4.08 12.98 -4.92
C GLN A 16 -4.50 11.68 -4.25
N MET A 17 -5.61 11.71 -3.51
CA MET A 17 -6.24 10.50 -2.99
C MET A 17 -6.85 9.69 -4.14
N VAL A 18 -6.51 8.41 -4.22
CA VAL A 18 -6.97 7.50 -5.28
C VAL A 18 -7.69 6.27 -4.73
N GLY A 19 -7.65 6.09 -3.41
CA GLY A 19 -8.11 4.85 -2.80
C GLY A 19 -8.05 4.86 -1.29
N TYR A 20 -8.26 3.68 -0.72
CA TYR A 20 -8.26 3.45 0.73
C TYR A 20 -7.68 2.07 1.04
N ILE A 21 -7.32 1.88 2.30
CA ILE A 21 -6.74 0.65 2.82
C ILE A 21 -7.78 0.03 3.76
N ALA A 22 -8.07 -1.26 3.59
CA ALA A 22 -8.95 -2.03 4.44
C ALA A 22 -8.25 -3.30 4.92
N ARG A 23 -8.88 -4.04 5.84
CA ARG A 23 -8.32 -5.31 6.34
C ARG A 23 -8.14 -6.34 5.24
N GLU A 24 -9.00 -6.26 4.22
CA GLU A 24 -9.01 -7.13 3.06
C GLU A 24 -7.96 -6.73 2.02
N GLY A 25 -7.34 -5.55 2.14
CA GLY A 25 -6.30 -5.10 1.22
C GLY A 25 -6.34 -3.63 0.84
N ILE A 26 -5.65 -3.32 -0.25
CA ILE A 26 -5.53 -1.98 -0.83
C ILE A 26 -6.58 -1.85 -1.93
N PHE A 27 -7.38 -0.78 -1.87
CA PHE A 27 -8.44 -0.51 -2.84
C PHE A 27 -8.17 0.80 -3.57
N ILE A 28 -8.24 0.77 -4.89
CA ILE A 28 -8.02 1.93 -5.77
C ILE A 28 -9.24 2.06 -6.67
N ASN A 29 -9.82 3.26 -6.75
CA ASN A 29 -11.08 3.49 -7.46
C ASN A 29 -12.17 2.43 -7.15
N ARG A 30 -12.28 2.06 -5.86
CA ARG A 30 -13.22 1.04 -5.33
C ARG A 30 -13.00 -0.38 -5.85
N GLN A 31 -11.90 -0.66 -6.55
CA GLN A 31 -11.50 -2.01 -6.93
C GLN A 31 -10.34 -2.48 -6.05
N LYS A 32 -10.36 -3.76 -5.67
CA LYS A 32 -9.26 -4.35 -4.92
C LYS A 32 -8.02 -4.42 -5.82
N PHE A 33 -6.97 -3.72 -5.42
CA PHE A 33 -5.69 -3.72 -6.12
C PHE A 33 -4.82 -4.91 -5.69
N ALA A 34 -4.71 -5.12 -4.39
CA ALA A 34 -3.92 -6.19 -3.78
C ALA A 34 -4.44 -6.52 -2.38
N ASP A 35 -4.20 -7.74 -1.93
CA ASP A 35 -4.24 -8.13 -0.52
C ASP A 35 -3.07 -7.46 0.23
N LEU A 36 -3.30 -7.08 1.49
CA LEU A 36 -2.30 -6.51 2.39
C LEU A 36 -2.33 -7.27 3.71
N THR A 37 -1.26 -7.98 4.02
CA THR A 37 -1.17 -8.71 5.28
C THR A 37 -0.77 -7.79 6.44
N PRO A 38 -1.04 -8.17 7.70
CA PRO A 38 -0.55 -7.44 8.87
C PRO A 38 0.97 -7.31 8.95
N ASP A 39 1.70 -8.26 8.33
CA ASP A 39 3.16 -8.26 8.24
C ASP A 39 3.69 -7.34 7.12
N GLY A 40 2.79 -6.71 6.36
CA GLY A 40 3.15 -5.79 5.29
C GLY A 40 3.40 -6.46 3.95
N ASP A 41 3.01 -7.71 3.75
CA ASP A 41 3.11 -8.35 2.44
C ASP A 41 1.99 -7.87 1.51
N ILE A 42 2.37 -7.52 0.27
CA ILE A 42 1.45 -7.12 -0.79
C ILE A 42 1.30 -8.29 -1.75
N ILE A 43 0.09 -8.86 -1.80
CA ILE A 43 -0.21 -10.07 -2.56
C ILE A 43 -1.21 -9.74 -3.66
N ARG A 44 -0.93 -10.15 -4.90
CA ARG A 44 -1.83 -9.98 -6.04
C ARG A 44 -1.97 -11.30 -6.78
N ALA A 45 -3.21 -11.76 -6.95
CA ALA A 45 -3.53 -13.05 -7.54
C ALA A 45 -2.73 -14.20 -6.88
N ASP A 46 -2.78 -14.25 -5.54
CA ASP A 46 -2.11 -15.25 -4.69
C ASP A 46 -0.57 -15.29 -4.79
N VAL A 47 0.05 -14.28 -5.41
CA VAL A 47 1.51 -14.13 -5.50
C VAL A 47 1.96 -12.89 -4.73
N LYS A 48 3.00 -13.04 -3.89
CA LYS A 48 3.67 -11.91 -3.23
C LYS A 48 4.40 -11.08 -4.29
N VAL A 49 3.93 -9.85 -4.50
CA VAL A 49 4.50 -8.91 -5.49
C VAL A 49 5.30 -7.79 -4.84
N GLY A 50 5.13 -7.60 -3.54
CA GLY A 50 5.81 -6.57 -2.78
C GLY A 50 5.68 -6.76 -1.27
N TYR A 51 6.28 -5.84 -0.54
CA TYR A 51 6.22 -5.76 0.91
C TYR A 51 6.43 -4.31 1.35
N ILE A 52 6.07 -4.00 2.59
CA ILE A 52 6.50 -2.78 3.27
C ILE A 52 7.66 -3.13 4.19
N ASP A 53 8.75 -2.40 4.11
CA ASP A 53 9.93 -2.63 4.97
C ASP A 53 9.78 -1.99 6.35
N GLU A 54 10.80 -2.17 7.18
CA GLU A 54 10.80 -1.70 8.57
C GLU A 54 10.73 -0.18 8.73
N ASP A 55 11.23 0.55 7.73
CA ASP A 55 11.25 2.01 7.66
C ASP A 55 9.95 2.58 7.07
N GLY A 56 9.04 1.71 6.60
CA GLY A 56 7.76 2.11 6.03
C GLY A 56 7.80 2.38 4.53
N TYR A 57 8.86 1.96 3.82
CA TYR A 57 8.91 2.05 2.36
C TYR A 57 8.17 0.89 1.71
N ILE A 58 7.42 1.21 0.66
CA ILE A 58 6.62 0.26 -0.11
C ILE A 58 7.46 -0.28 -1.27
N ILE A 59 7.90 -1.52 -1.15
CA ILE A 59 8.74 -2.21 -2.14
C ILE A 59 7.88 -3.10 -3.03
N ILE A 60 7.82 -2.83 -4.32
CA ILE A 60 7.12 -3.68 -5.31
C ILE A 60 8.13 -4.14 -6.36
N LYS A 61 8.22 -5.45 -6.59
CA LYS A 61 9.18 -6.08 -7.52
C LYS A 61 10.62 -5.60 -7.31
N GLY A 62 11.03 -5.44 -6.05
CA GLY A 62 12.38 -5.03 -5.66
C GLY A 62 12.72 -3.55 -5.88
N LYS A 63 11.72 -2.71 -6.12
CA LYS A 63 11.90 -1.24 -6.22
C LYS A 63 11.07 -0.54 -5.17
N GLU A 64 11.62 0.52 -4.61
CA GLU A 64 10.85 1.47 -3.82
C GLU A 64 9.83 2.19 -4.72
N THR A 65 8.57 2.16 -4.31
CA THR A 65 7.44 2.68 -5.10
C THR A 65 6.60 3.70 -4.36
N GLY A 66 6.85 3.84 -3.06
CA GLY A 66 6.11 4.71 -2.18
C GLY A 66 6.57 4.52 -0.73
N TYR A 67 5.86 5.16 0.17
CA TYR A 67 6.11 5.09 1.61
C TYR A 67 4.81 5.23 2.38
N ILE A 68 4.84 4.92 3.66
CA ILE A 68 3.76 5.21 4.60
C ILE A 68 4.05 6.54 5.29
N ASP A 69 3.12 7.49 5.19
CA ASP A 69 3.28 8.80 5.82
C ASP A 69 2.94 8.78 7.33
N ASN A 70 3.15 9.91 8.00
CA ASN A 70 2.92 10.05 9.44
C ASN A 70 1.45 9.86 9.86
N ASP A 71 0.51 9.93 8.91
CA ASP A 71 -0.91 9.71 9.15
C ASP A 71 -1.33 8.26 8.82
N ASN A 72 -0.36 7.39 8.57
CA ASN A 72 -0.49 5.98 8.18
C ASN A 72 -1.14 5.78 6.80
N ASN A 73 -1.12 6.78 5.92
CA ASN A 73 -1.56 6.64 4.54
C ASN A 73 -0.46 6.01 3.68
N PHE A 74 -0.86 5.28 2.65
CA PHE A 74 0.07 4.80 1.64
C PHE A 74 0.24 5.86 0.57
N VAL A 75 1.47 6.30 0.32
CA VAL A 75 1.80 7.33 -0.67
C VAL A 75 2.68 6.73 -1.75
N PHE A 76 2.11 6.50 -2.93
CA PHE A 76 2.85 6.04 -4.10
C PHE A 76 3.43 7.22 -4.89
N TYR A 77 4.62 7.03 -5.45
CA TYR A 77 5.28 8.07 -6.24
C TYR A 77 4.63 8.30 -7.61
N SER A 78 4.07 7.25 -8.23
CA SER A 78 3.40 7.37 -9.52
C SER A 78 2.32 6.30 -9.73
N ILE A 79 1.44 6.51 -10.72
CA ILE A 79 0.39 5.54 -11.05
C ILE A 79 0.93 4.27 -11.73
N LYS A 80 2.15 4.28 -12.27
CA LYS A 80 2.68 3.14 -13.05
C LYS A 80 2.87 1.88 -12.21
N GLN A 81 2.85 2.03 -10.89
CA GLN A 81 3.00 0.97 -9.91
C GLN A 81 1.64 0.44 -9.40
N LEU A 82 0.53 1.05 -9.84
CA LEU A 82 -0.85 0.71 -9.51
C LEU A 82 -1.57 0.04 -10.71
#